data_AF-A0A953NZM6-F1
#
_entry.id   AF-A0A953NZM6-F1
#
_cell.length_a   1.000
_cell.length_b   1.000
_cell.length_c   1.000
_cell.angle_alpha   90.00
_cell.angle_beta   90.00
_cell.angle_gamma   90.00
#
_symmetry.space_group_name_H-M   'P 1'
#
loop_
_entity.id
_entity.type
_entity.pdbx_description
1 polymer ?
#
loop_
_entity_poly.entity_id
_entity_poly.type
_entity_poly.pdbx_seq_one_letter_code
_entity_poly.pdbx_strand_id
1 'polypeptide(L)'
;MVSPKKDVRGVGIGRGIAAFILNLIAAWFGPGILGGALVYRLMRAYLPSVSTAAERELLASVILATLIAVAVSLCWSTSTAQWVWIFPLAWLLFGMAMFAFSDVRSSVMEGQAAGLWSHFFNPSSIRGRTREALDFTVFTIPAIRTVTYSFIAWAFARWERSRPIDPVVAPAAERPGPMKPRICSGEWVEWLPATNLLIGINIAVFVVMVASGVSPLFPRADQMVSWGGNLGAFTIHGQYWRLMTHSFLHFGILHLTINMLCLWWVGRQAEKTFGGFILTGIYLLAAIGAGLLSLVWAPLRTSQGASGPIMGIAGALIAVVFYGKLKLSSGKLFYRRIIVFILCVLFGGFSPGTDNMAHMGGLIAGLLFGFFFARALRTPSDSKVLATARLFQGREDIERHAYDSAIEHLKTYITLYPDDADGHILLGYSFHALEQYDDAVREYQRALTLGSKDEAIEANLAEIQVRMPDKAVSPIQDGNSSAT
;
A
#
# COMPACT_ATOMS: atom_id res chain seq x y z
N MET A 1 -26.35 -36.61 -4.46
CA MET A 1 -25.41 -36.68 -3.32
C MET A 1 -23.99 -36.91 -3.83
N VAL A 2 -23.23 -35.84 -4.09
CA VAL A 2 -21.76 -35.88 -4.17
C VAL A 2 -21.28 -34.53 -3.66
N SER A 3 -20.55 -34.52 -2.54
CA SER A 3 -19.90 -33.34 -2.00
C SER A 3 -18.63 -33.04 -2.79
N PRO A 4 -18.35 -31.78 -3.14
CA PRO A 4 -16.98 -31.36 -3.38
C PRO A 4 -16.53 -30.52 -2.18
N LYS A 5 -16.12 -31.20 -1.11
CA LYS A 5 -14.96 -30.75 -0.35
C LYS A 5 -13.76 -30.85 -1.30
N LYS A 6 -13.44 -29.78 -2.03
CA LYS A 6 -12.10 -29.61 -2.60
C LYS A 6 -11.29 -28.75 -1.66
N ASP A 7 -10.23 -29.37 -1.18
CA ASP A 7 -9.24 -28.89 -0.24
C ASP A 7 -8.72 -27.48 -0.52
N VAL A 8 -8.86 -26.62 0.50
CA VAL A 8 -7.87 -25.56 0.80
C VAL A 8 -7.26 -25.82 2.18
N ARG A 9 -7.08 -27.09 2.56
CA ARG A 9 -6.54 -27.45 3.88
C ARG A 9 -5.01 -27.61 3.92
N GLY A 10 -4.32 -27.57 2.78
CA GLY A 10 -2.85 -27.72 2.72
C GLY A 10 -2.05 -26.43 2.95
N VAL A 11 -2.62 -25.25 2.71
CA VAL A 11 -1.91 -23.95 2.81
C VAL A 11 -2.25 -23.19 4.11
N GLY A 12 -3.17 -23.73 4.92
CA GLY A 12 -3.77 -23.02 6.05
C GLY A 12 -2.91 -22.94 7.31
N ILE A 13 -2.11 -23.97 7.61
CA ILE A 13 -1.41 -24.05 8.89
C ILE A 13 -0.20 -23.11 8.93
N GLY A 14 0.67 -23.15 7.92
CA GLY A 14 1.85 -22.27 7.87
C GLY A 14 1.49 -20.79 7.80
N ARG A 15 0.47 -20.42 7.01
CA ARG A 15 -0.07 -19.05 6.97
C ARG A 15 -0.77 -18.68 8.27
N GLY A 16 -1.48 -19.63 8.90
CA GLY A 16 -2.12 -19.45 10.19
C GLY A 16 -1.11 -19.22 11.33
N ILE A 17 0.02 -19.93 11.32
CA ILE A 17 1.13 -19.80 12.27
C ILE A 17 1.89 -18.49 12.02
N ALA A 18 2.26 -18.17 10.78
CA ALA A 18 2.90 -16.90 10.46
C ALA A 18 1.99 -15.71 10.85
N ALA A 19 0.69 -15.85 10.61
CA ALA A 19 -0.28 -14.86 11.00
C ALA A 19 -0.44 -14.76 12.53
N PHE A 20 -0.40 -15.88 13.23
CA PHE A 20 -0.40 -15.91 14.68
C PHE A 20 0.84 -15.22 15.27
N ILE A 21 2.02 -15.49 14.73
CA ILE A 21 3.29 -14.91 15.17
C ILE A 21 3.30 -13.39 14.94
N LEU A 22 2.88 -12.92 13.76
CA LEU A 22 2.80 -11.48 13.47
C LEU A 22 1.75 -10.77 14.35
N ASN A 23 0.62 -11.42 14.63
CA ASN A 23 -0.36 -10.93 15.61
C ASN A 23 0.22 -10.87 17.02
N LEU A 24 0.98 -11.88 17.44
CA LEU A 24 1.62 -11.94 18.75
C LEU A 24 2.67 -10.83 18.88
N ILE A 25 3.47 -10.58 17.85
CA ILE A 25 4.45 -9.49 17.81
C ILE A 25 3.74 -8.12 17.93
N ALA A 26 2.67 -7.90 17.15
CA ALA A 26 1.90 -6.65 17.21
C ALA A 26 1.25 -6.45 18.59
N ALA A 27 0.70 -7.51 19.19
CA ALA A 27 0.08 -7.48 20.51
C ALA A 27 1.09 -7.27 21.65
N TRP A 28 2.32 -7.79 21.53
CA TRP A 28 3.33 -7.73 22.58
C TRP A 28 4.20 -6.48 22.47
N PHE A 29 4.73 -6.18 21.29
CA PHE A 29 5.62 -5.03 21.07
C PHE A 29 4.88 -3.73 20.77
N GLY A 30 3.69 -3.80 20.16
CA GLY A 30 2.86 -2.63 19.90
C GLY A 30 2.64 -1.79 21.16
N PRO A 31 2.21 -2.38 22.30
CA PRO A 31 2.11 -1.72 23.59
C PRO A 31 3.41 -1.15 24.17
N GLY A 32 4.55 -1.82 24.01
CA GLY A 32 5.84 -1.40 24.57
C GLY A 32 6.44 -0.19 23.85
N ILE A 33 6.20 -0.08 22.54
CA ILE A 33 6.57 1.09 21.72
C ILE A 33 5.79 2.35 22.16
N LEU A 34 4.58 2.15 22.68
CA LEU A 34 3.66 3.22 23.09
C LEU A 34 3.94 3.80 24.48
N GLY A 35 4.59 3.04 25.37
CA GLY A 35 5.14 3.57 26.63
C GLY A 35 6.44 4.38 26.44
N GLY A 36 6.89 4.53 25.19
CA GLY A 36 8.10 5.29 24.85
C GLY A 36 7.99 6.77 25.20
N ALA A 37 9.13 7.40 25.47
CA ALA A 37 9.27 8.76 25.99
C ALA A 37 8.58 9.88 25.20
N LEU A 38 8.00 9.61 24.03
CA LEU A 38 7.29 10.57 23.19
C LEU A 38 5.80 10.70 23.55
N VAL A 39 5.08 9.58 23.72
CA VAL A 39 3.66 9.59 24.14
C VAL A 39 3.56 10.19 25.55
N TYR A 40 4.50 9.81 26.42
CA TYR A 40 4.72 10.41 27.74
C TYR A 40 4.92 11.93 27.69
N ARG A 41 5.65 12.46 26.69
CA ARG A 41 5.92 13.90 26.54
C ARG A 41 4.74 14.69 25.99
N LEU A 42 3.96 14.12 25.07
CA LEU A 42 2.78 14.77 24.50
C LEU A 42 1.62 14.87 25.49
N MET A 43 1.43 13.87 26.35
CA MET A 43 0.37 13.87 27.36
C MET A 43 0.69 14.70 28.61
N ARG A 44 1.96 15.12 28.78
CA ARG A 44 2.45 15.94 29.89
C ARG A 44 1.94 17.39 29.84
N ALA A 45 1.50 17.86 28.66
CA ALA A 45 1.17 19.25 28.43
C ALA A 45 -0.13 19.74 29.13
N TYR A 46 -0.90 18.84 29.77
CA TYR A 46 -2.26 19.21 30.21
C TYR A 46 -2.66 18.97 31.67
N LEU A 47 -1.92 18.33 32.59
CA LEU A 47 -2.24 18.34 34.05
C LEU A 47 -1.07 17.76 34.90
N PRO A 48 -0.90 18.17 36.18
CA PRO A 48 0.36 18.05 36.92
C PRO A 48 0.52 16.80 37.82
N SER A 49 -0.40 15.81 37.80
CA SER A 49 -0.28 14.61 38.66
C SER A 49 -0.02 13.31 37.88
N VAL A 50 0.78 12.42 38.48
CA VAL A 50 1.09 11.08 37.97
C VAL A 50 -0.19 10.22 37.86
N SER A 51 -1.23 10.54 38.64
CA SER A 51 -2.49 9.80 38.62
C SER A 51 -3.31 9.98 37.37
N THR A 52 -3.36 11.21 36.86
CA THR A 52 -3.98 11.48 35.58
C THR A 52 -3.18 10.85 34.43
N ALA A 53 -1.87 10.63 34.59
CA ALA A 53 -1.02 10.02 33.56
C ALA A 53 -1.26 8.50 33.41
N ALA A 54 -1.42 7.76 34.51
CA ALA A 54 -1.68 6.32 34.45
C ALA A 54 -3.10 5.98 33.97
N GLU A 55 -4.11 6.75 34.40
CA GLU A 55 -5.49 6.62 33.91
C GLU A 55 -5.58 6.93 32.40
N ARG A 56 -4.81 7.92 31.93
CA ARG A 56 -4.68 8.23 30.49
C ARG A 56 -3.94 7.16 29.72
N GLU A 57 -2.86 6.61 30.28
CA GLU A 57 -2.17 5.48 29.68
C GLU A 57 -3.16 4.32 29.51
N LEU A 58 -3.92 3.94 30.54
CA LEU A 58 -4.93 2.89 30.45
C LEU A 58 -6.04 3.20 29.42
N LEU A 59 -6.52 4.44 29.35
CA LEU A 59 -7.53 4.82 28.37
C LEU A 59 -6.98 4.79 26.93
N ALA A 60 -5.79 5.37 26.71
CA ALA A 60 -5.10 5.38 25.43
C ALA A 60 -4.75 3.96 24.96
N SER A 61 -4.38 3.10 25.90
CA SER A 61 -4.15 1.68 25.71
C SER A 61 -5.34 0.97 25.08
N VAL A 62 -6.52 1.18 25.66
CA VAL A 62 -7.78 0.52 25.26
C VAL A 62 -8.23 1.05 23.90
N ILE A 63 -8.17 2.37 23.69
CA ILE A 63 -8.52 3.00 22.41
C ILE A 63 -7.60 2.48 21.30
N LEU A 64 -6.30 2.42 21.56
CA LEU A 64 -5.34 2.02 20.52
C LEU A 64 -5.35 0.51 20.26
N ALA A 65 -5.53 -0.33 21.29
CA ALA A 65 -5.79 -1.75 21.12
C ALA A 65 -7.04 -2.00 20.25
N THR A 66 -8.08 -1.18 20.42
CA THR A 66 -9.29 -1.21 19.58
C THR A 66 -8.98 -0.88 18.12
N LEU A 67 -8.21 0.18 17.87
CA LEU A 67 -7.84 0.58 16.51
C LEU A 67 -6.98 -0.48 15.80
N ILE A 68 -5.99 -1.04 16.49
CA ILE A 68 -5.14 -2.11 15.95
C ILE A 68 -5.99 -3.35 15.69
N ALA A 69 -6.91 -3.71 16.59
CA ALA A 69 -7.81 -4.86 16.41
C ALA A 69 -8.68 -4.71 15.16
N VAL A 70 -9.29 -3.54 14.98
CA VAL A 70 -10.08 -3.23 13.79
C VAL A 70 -9.20 -3.27 12.53
N ALA A 71 -8.03 -2.64 12.54
CA ALA A 71 -7.12 -2.62 11.40
C ALA A 71 -6.67 -4.04 11.00
N VAL A 72 -6.28 -4.87 11.97
CA VAL A 72 -5.87 -6.24 11.71
C VAL A 72 -7.04 -7.09 11.25
N SER A 73 -8.23 -6.96 11.85
CA SER A 73 -9.43 -7.68 11.39
C SER A 73 -9.89 -7.27 9.98
N LEU A 74 -9.67 -6.01 9.58
CA LEU A 74 -9.92 -5.55 8.21
C LEU A 74 -8.90 -6.08 7.19
N CYS A 75 -7.69 -6.39 7.66
CA CYS A 75 -6.63 -6.94 6.82
C CYS A 75 -6.72 -8.46 6.74
N TRP A 76 -6.98 -9.15 7.86
CA TRP A 76 -6.73 -10.57 8.06
C TRP A 76 -7.95 -11.27 8.67
N SER A 77 -8.49 -12.27 7.97
CA SER A 77 -9.73 -12.99 8.34
C SER A 77 -9.47 -14.26 9.17
N THR A 78 -8.45 -14.29 10.03
CA THR A 78 -8.07 -15.52 10.73
C THR A 78 -8.69 -15.61 12.11
N SER A 79 -9.34 -16.74 12.40
CA SER A 79 -9.82 -17.12 13.73
C SER A 79 -8.72 -17.16 14.79
N THR A 80 -7.44 -17.06 14.43
CA THR A 80 -6.32 -17.09 15.39
C THR A 80 -6.16 -15.79 16.20
N ALA A 81 -6.65 -14.65 15.70
CA ALA A 81 -6.56 -13.36 16.43
C ALA A 81 -7.33 -13.37 17.77
N GLN A 82 -8.35 -14.23 17.91
CA GLN A 82 -9.14 -14.35 19.14
C GLN A 82 -8.37 -15.02 20.30
N TRP A 83 -7.20 -15.61 20.06
CA TRP A 83 -6.46 -16.43 21.04
C TRP A 83 -5.16 -15.78 21.55
N VAL A 84 -4.81 -14.59 21.05
CA VAL A 84 -3.53 -13.91 21.32
C VAL A 84 -3.41 -13.45 22.78
N TRP A 85 -4.54 -13.26 23.48
CA TRP A 85 -4.60 -12.90 24.91
C TRP A 85 -4.12 -13.98 25.88
N ILE A 86 -4.00 -15.24 25.45
CA ILE A 86 -3.63 -16.35 26.34
C ILE A 86 -2.23 -16.14 26.94
N PHE A 87 -1.24 -15.73 26.14
CA PHE A 87 0.14 -15.58 26.60
C PHE A 87 0.33 -14.41 27.58
N PRO A 88 -0.21 -13.20 27.35
CA PRO A 88 -0.14 -12.12 28.34
C PRO A 88 -0.96 -12.38 29.59
N LEU A 89 -2.10 -13.08 29.47
CA LEU A 89 -2.84 -13.52 30.66
C LEU A 89 -2.01 -14.53 31.46
N ALA A 90 -1.36 -15.49 30.80
CA ALA A 90 -0.45 -16.41 31.46
C ALA A 90 0.73 -15.68 32.12
N TRP A 91 1.25 -14.61 31.51
CA TRP A 91 2.29 -13.76 32.09
C TRP A 91 1.82 -13.00 33.34
N LEU A 92 0.61 -12.44 33.30
CA LEU A 92 -0.01 -11.81 34.48
C LEU A 92 -0.23 -12.83 35.60
N LEU A 93 -0.76 -14.01 35.27
CA LEU A 93 -0.98 -15.10 36.22
C LEU A 93 0.34 -15.64 36.79
N PHE A 94 1.40 -15.69 35.98
CA PHE A 94 2.75 -16.03 36.43
C PHE A 94 3.27 -14.99 37.44
N GLY A 95 3.11 -13.70 37.15
CA GLY A 95 3.44 -12.64 38.11
C GLY A 95 2.66 -12.75 39.42
N MET A 96 1.36 -13.03 39.35
CA MET A 96 0.52 -13.28 40.53
C MET A 96 0.99 -14.51 41.32
N ALA A 97 1.39 -15.58 40.64
CA ALA A 97 1.93 -16.78 41.27
C ALA A 97 3.28 -16.48 41.96
N MET A 98 4.20 -15.79 41.28
CA MET A 98 5.49 -15.37 41.87
C MET A 98 5.31 -14.49 43.11
N PHE A 99 4.32 -13.60 43.11
CA PHE A 99 3.94 -12.82 44.29
C PHE A 99 3.42 -13.72 45.42
N ALA A 100 2.54 -14.67 45.11
CA ALA A 100 1.99 -15.62 46.09
C ALA A 100 3.05 -16.52 46.73
N PHE A 101 4.19 -16.75 46.05
CA PHE A 101 5.33 -17.50 46.56
C PHE A 101 6.44 -16.62 47.17
N SER A 102 6.33 -15.29 47.09
CA SER A 102 7.29 -14.38 47.71
C SER A 102 7.03 -14.25 49.20
N ASP A 103 8.01 -14.64 50.02
CA ASP A 103 7.93 -14.63 51.49
C ASP A 103 8.15 -13.18 51.97
N VAL A 104 7.15 -12.31 51.81
CA VAL A 104 7.25 -10.88 52.16
C VAL A 104 7.22 -10.74 53.70
N ARG A 105 8.35 -11.02 54.35
CA ARG A 105 8.62 -10.71 55.77
C ARG A 105 9.25 -9.33 56.01
N SER A 106 9.29 -8.45 55.02
CA SER A 106 9.74 -7.07 55.22
C SER A 106 8.85 -6.07 54.49
N SER A 107 7.82 -5.60 55.17
CA SER A 107 7.19 -4.31 54.90
C SER A 107 7.22 -3.51 56.20
N VAL A 108 8.17 -2.58 56.27
CA VAL A 108 8.34 -1.63 57.38
C VAL A 108 7.40 -0.46 57.11
N MET A 109 6.29 -0.41 57.86
CA MET A 109 5.39 0.74 58.15
C MET A 109 4.71 1.37 56.91
N GLU A 110 3.40 1.57 56.79
CA GLU A 110 2.31 1.80 57.74
C GLU A 110 0.99 1.74 56.91
N GLY A 111 -0.08 1.18 57.48
CA GLY A 111 -1.46 1.55 57.09
C GLY A 111 -2.17 0.71 56.01
N GLN A 112 -2.74 -0.42 56.45
CA GLN A 112 -3.97 -1.06 55.96
C GLN A 112 -4.07 -1.50 54.47
N ALA A 113 -4.07 -2.83 54.31
CA ALA A 113 -4.64 -3.60 53.19
C ALA A 113 -3.87 -3.60 51.85
N ALA A 114 -2.58 -3.94 51.86
CA ALA A 114 -1.89 -4.27 50.62
C ALA A 114 -2.06 -5.77 50.21
N GLY A 115 -3.29 -6.22 49.94
CA GLY A 115 -3.55 -7.59 49.43
C GLY A 115 -3.09 -7.76 47.96
N LEU A 116 -3.08 -8.98 47.42
CA LEU A 116 -2.74 -9.30 46.01
C LEU A 116 -3.38 -8.31 45.02
N TRP A 117 -4.67 -7.99 45.21
CA TRP A 117 -5.39 -7.06 44.36
C TRP A 117 -4.88 -5.63 44.45
N SER A 118 -4.42 -5.19 45.61
CA SER A 118 -3.78 -3.89 45.72
C SER A 118 -2.40 -3.86 45.01
N HIS A 119 -1.64 -4.95 45.05
CA HIS A 119 -0.33 -4.99 44.39
C HIS A 119 -0.45 -4.84 42.86
N PHE A 120 -1.47 -5.46 42.27
CA PHE A 120 -1.71 -5.42 40.82
C PHE A 120 -2.70 -4.35 40.34
N PHE A 121 -3.46 -3.70 41.24
CA PHE A 121 -4.55 -2.77 40.88
C PHE A 121 -4.71 -1.54 41.79
N ASN A 122 -3.84 -1.33 42.80
CA ASN A 122 -4.03 -0.23 43.76
C ASN A 122 -3.82 1.15 43.08
N PRO A 123 -4.83 2.03 43.12
CA PRO A 123 -4.74 3.36 42.53
C PRO A 123 -3.81 4.33 43.29
N SER A 124 -3.20 3.92 44.42
CA SER A 124 -2.12 4.68 45.07
C SER A 124 -0.72 4.38 44.51
N SER A 125 -0.50 3.23 43.86
CA SER A 125 0.75 2.91 43.14
C SER A 125 0.97 3.84 41.93
N ILE A 126 -0.14 4.33 41.38
CA ILE A 126 -0.25 5.36 40.36
C ILE A 126 0.33 6.73 40.83
N ARG A 127 0.63 6.92 42.12
CA ARG A 127 1.28 8.14 42.66
C ARG A 127 2.82 8.14 42.59
N GLY A 128 3.43 7.05 42.09
CA GLY A 128 4.79 7.07 41.50
C GLY A 128 5.97 7.30 42.45
N ARG A 129 6.08 6.59 43.58
CA ARG A 129 7.30 6.62 44.42
C ARG A 129 7.76 5.27 44.99
N THR A 130 7.21 4.14 44.57
CA THR A 130 7.54 2.81 45.15
C THR A 130 7.69 1.73 44.07
N ARG A 131 8.37 0.64 44.43
CA ARG A 131 8.65 -0.51 43.56
C ARG A 131 7.36 -1.17 43.03
N GLU A 132 6.27 -1.09 43.80
CA GLU A 132 4.95 -1.62 43.40
C GLU A 132 4.34 -0.91 42.17
N ALA A 133 4.73 0.34 41.88
CA ALA A 133 4.25 1.07 40.69
C ALA A 133 4.81 0.53 39.37
N LEU A 134 6.00 -0.08 39.40
CA LEU A 134 6.58 -0.76 38.24
C LEU A 134 5.83 -2.04 37.91
N ASP A 135 5.40 -2.80 38.93
CA ASP A 135 4.72 -4.08 38.75
C ASP A 135 3.35 -3.91 38.06
N PHE A 136 2.58 -2.88 38.42
CA PHE A 136 1.31 -2.53 37.74
C PHE A 136 1.51 -2.29 36.23
N THR A 137 2.57 -1.58 35.87
CA THR A 137 2.82 -1.16 34.48
C THR A 137 3.38 -2.30 33.64
N VAL A 138 4.18 -3.19 34.25
CA VAL A 138 4.83 -4.31 33.58
C VAL A 138 3.89 -5.50 33.37
N PHE A 139 2.99 -5.77 34.32
CA PHE A 139 2.16 -6.98 34.27
C PHE A 139 0.70 -6.70 33.88
N THR A 140 0.08 -5.66 34.43
CA THR A 140 -1.38 -5.45 34.30
C THR A 140 -1.76 -4.75 33.00
N ILE A 141 -1.04 -3.69 32.62
CA ILE A 141 -1.36 -2.89 31.43
C ILE A 141 -1.25 -3.71 30.12
N PRO A 142 -0.18 -4.50 29.87
CA PRO A 142 -0.09 -5.32 28.66
C PRO A 142 -1.17 -6.42 28.58
N ALA A 143 -1.57 -6.98 29.72
CA ALA A 143 -2.62 -7.99 29.80
C ALA A 143 -3.98 -7.40 29.40
N ILE A 144 -4.39 -6.28 30.00
CA ILE A 144 -5.63 -5.57 29.67
C ILE A 144 -5.65 -5.19 28.18
N ARG A 145 -4.55 -4.59 27.68
CA ARG A 145 -4.37 -4.22 26.26
C ARG A 145 -4.64 -5.38 25.31
N THR A 146 -4.04 -6.53 25.58
CA THR A 146 -4.12 -7.69 24.66
C THR A 146 -5.47 -8.39 24.72
N VAL A 147 -6.10 -8.42 25.89
CA VAL A 147 -7.47 -8.92 26.06
C VAL A 147 -8.46 -8.04 25.27
N THR A 148 -8.35 -6.71 25.40
CA THR A 148 -9.17 -5.76 24.62
C THR A 148 -9.00 -5.95 23.11
N TYR A 149 -7.75 -6.04 22.64
CA TYR A 149 -7.45 -6.31 21.24
C TYR A 149 -8.13 -7.59 20.73
N SER A 150 -7.96 -8.68 21.47
CA SER A 150 -8.46 -10.00 21.06
C SER A 150 -9.99 -10.09 21.07
N PHE A 151 -10.64 -9.47 22.05
CA PHE A 151 -12.11 -9.42 22.14
C PHE A 151 -12.72 -8.69 20.95
N ILE A 152 -12.14 -7.54 20.56
CA ILE A 152 -12.64 -6.74 19.44
C ILE A 152 -12.39 -7.46 18.11
N ALA A 153 -11.22 -8.08 17.95
CA ALA A 153 -10.92 -8.89 16.78
C ALA A 153 -11.90 -10.09 16.65
N TRP A 154 -12.26 -10.72 17.78
CA TRP A 154 -13.27 -11.77 17.82
C TRP A 154 -14.66 -11.27 17.42
N ALA A 155 -15.11 -10.15 18.02
CA ALA A 155 -16.43 -9.57 17.74
C ALA A 155 -16.58 -9.21 16.27
N PHE A 156 -15.55 -8.60 15.68
CA PHE A 156 -15.52 -8.23 14.27
C PHE A 156 -15.53 -9.46 13.35
N ALA A 157 -14.72 -10.48 13.66
CA ALA A 157 -14.69 -11.72 12.89
C ALA A 157 -16.04 -12.47 12.91
N ARG A 158 -16.82 -12.33 13.99
CA ARG A 158 -18.17 -12.90 14.10
C ARG A 158 -19.21 -12.08 13.33
N TRP A 159 -19.10 -10.76 13.35
CA TRP A 159 -19.93 -9.87 12.53
C TRP A 159 -19.71 -10.09 11.03
N GLU A 160 -18.47 -10.24 10.57
CA GLU A 160 -18.18 -10.48 9.15
C GLU A 160 -18.74 -11.82 8.65
N ARG A 161 -18.69 -12.88 9.48
CA ARG A 161 -19.32 -14.18 9.17
C ARG A 161 -20.84 -14.13 9.11
N SER A 162 -21.47 -13.14 9.75
CA SER A 162 -22.93 -12.97 9.74
C SER A 162 -23.44 -12.22 8.52
N ARG A 163 -22.55 -11.71 7.65
CA ARG A 163 -22.95 -11.02 6.43
C ARG A 163 -23.48 -12.01 5.39
N PRO A 164 -24.61 -11.74 4.73
CA PRO A 164 -25.08 -12.51 3.59
C PRO A 164 -23.99 -12.52 2.51
N ILE A 165 -23.64 -13.70 2.02
CA ILE A 165 -22.75 -13.87 0.87
C ILE A 165 -23.62 -13.73 -0.37
N ASP A 166 -23.35 -12.74 -1.23
CA ASP A 166 -23.97 -12.68 -2.55
C ASP A 166 -23.68 -14.00 -3.30
N PRO A 167 -24.69 -14.66 -3.89
CA PRO A 167 -24.47 -15.93 -4.56
C PRO A 167 -23.46 -15.74 -5.69
N VAL A 168 -22.30 -16.38 -5.54
CA VAL A 168 -21.29 -16.50 -6.59
C VAL A 168 -21.92 -17.33 -7.69
N VAL A 169 -22.23 -16.69 -8.81
CA VAL A 169 -22.59 -17.37 -10.06
C VAL A 169 -21.39 -18.24 -10.43
N ALA A 170 -21.58 -19.57 -10.41
CA ALA A 170 -20.54 -20.50 -10.83
C ALA A 170 -20.19 -20.21 -12.30
N PRO A 171 -18.89 -20.09 -12.66
CA PRO A 171 -18.53 -20.02 -14.05
C PRO A 171 -18.96 -21.32 -14.74
N ALA A 172 -19.71 -21.18 -15.84
CA ALA A 172 -20.09 -22.30 -16.69
C ALA A 172 -18.83 -23.05 -17.14
N ALA A 173 -18.95 -24.37 -17.29
CA ALA A 173 -17.86 -25.24 -17.73
C ALA A 173 -17.17 -24.67 -18.99
N GLU A 174 -15.87 -24.42 -18.88
CA GLU A 174 -15.05 -23.89 -19.98
C GLU A 174 -15.04 -24.88 -21.14
N ARG A 175 -15.61 -24.47 -22.27
CA ARG A 175 -15.24 -24.98 -23.60
C ARG A 175 -13.75 -24.70 -23.80
N PRO A 176 -13.01 -25.47 -24.63
CA PRO A 176 -11.64 -25.09 -25.00
C PRO A 176 -11.66 -23.63 -25.49
N GLY A 177 -11.03 -22.76 -24.70
CA GLY A 177 -11.13 -21.32 -24.90
C GLY A 177 -10.48 -20.89 -26.22
N PRO A 178 -10.88 -19.74 -26.77
CA PRO A 178 -10.28 -19.20 -27.98
C PRO A 178 -8.76 -19.11 -27.83
N MET A 179 -8.03 -19.59 -28.83
CA MET A 179 -6.58 -19.40 -28.91
C MET A 179 -6.31 -17.89 -28.96
N LYS A 180 -5.47 -17.39 -28.07
CA LYS A 180 -5.20 -15.95 -27.95
C LYS A 180 -4.43 -15.49 -29.20
N PRO A 181 -4.80 -14.36 -29.82
CA PRO A 181 -4.04 -13.80 -30.93
C PRO A 181 -2.58 -13.55 -30.53
N ARG A 182 -1.67 -13.59 -31.51
CA ARG A 182 -0.27 -13.27 -31.25
C ARG A 182 -0.15 -11.78 -30.96
N ILE A 183 0.40 -11.46 -29.79
CA ILE A 183 0.74 -10.08 -29.44
C ILE A 183 1.89 -9.65 -30.35
N CYS A 184 1.71 -8.53 -31.05
CA CYS A 184 2.72 -7.83 -31.83
C CYS A 184 4.00 -7.63 -31.02
N SER A 185 5.06 -8.32 -31.43
CA SER A 185 6.39 -8.23 -30.82
C SER A 185 7.23 -7.20 -31.55
N GLY A 186 6.83 -5.92 -31.51
CA GLY A 186 7.86 -4.96 -31.13
C GLY A 186 8.44 -5.48 -29.82
N GLU A 187 9.76 -5.58 -29.69
CA GLU A 187 10.37 -5.80 -28.39
C GLU A 187 9.83 -4.69 -27.47
N TRP A 188 8.75 -5.00 -26.76
CA TRP A 188 8.38 -4.29 -25.57
C TRP A 188 9.56 -4.60 -24.69
N VAL A 189 10.57 -3.73 -24.71
CA VAL A 189 11.51 -3.65 -23.61
C VAL A 189 10.58 -3.69 -22.41
N GLU A 190 10.57 -4.82 -21.69
CA GLU A 190 9.91 -4.93 -20.41
C GLU A 190 10.65 -3.93 -19.55
N TRP A 191 10.28 -2.66 -19.69
CA TRP A 191 10.82 -1.59 -18.88
C TRP A 191 10.60 -2.10 -17.48
N LEU A 192 11.71 -2.21 -16.73
CA LEU A 192 11.65 -2.48 -15.30
C LEU A 192 10.49 -1.65 -14.76
N PRO A 193 9.41 -2.28 -14.25
CA PRO A 193 8.23 -1.55 -13.83
C PRO A 193 8.67 -0.37 -12.96
N ALA A 194 8.19 0.84 -13.21
CA ALA A 194 8.62 2.05 -12.54
C ALA A 194 8.57 1.88 -11.00
N THR A 195 7.61 1.11 -10.50
CA THR A 195 7.57 0.69 -9.10
C THR A 195 8.84 -0.04 -8.66
N ASN A 196 9.27 -1.05 -9.43
CA ASN A 196 10.49 -1.82 -9.16
C ASN A 196 11.75 -0.97 -9.34
N LEU A 197 11.78 -0.06 -10.32
CA LEU A 197 12.89 0.88 -10.49
C LEU A 197 13.03 1.80 -9.28
N LEU A 198 11.95 2.41 -8.81
CA LEU A 198 11.95 3.25 -7.61
C LEU A 198 12.37 2.46 -6.37
N ILE A 199 11.90 1.23 -6.20
CA ILE A 199 12.34 0.34 -5.12
C ILE A 199 13.85 0.07 -5.23
N GLY A 200 14.33 -0.26 -6.42
CA GLY A 200 15.74 -0.52 -6.69
C GLY A 200 16.63 0.68 -6.34
N ILE A 201 16.22 1.89 -6.71
CA ILE A 201 16.93 3.13 -6.38
C ILE A 201 17.00 3.33 -4.86
N ASN A 202 15.89 3.19 -4.15
CA ASN A 202 15.85 3.33 -2.69
C ASN A 202 16.75 2.31 -1.98
N ILE A 203 16.76 1.06 -2.45
CA ILE A 203 17.64 0.01 -1.93
C ILE A 203 19.11 0.33 -2.24
N ALA A 204 19.42 0.74 -3.47
CA ALA A 204 20.78 1.07 -3.87
C ALA A 204 21.35 2.23 -3.05
N VAL A 205 20.58 3.31 -2.88
CA VAL A 205 20.98 4.45 -2.02
C VAL A 205 21.25 3.97 -0.59
N PHE A 206 20.37 3.15 -0.02
CA PHE A 206 20.57 2.63 1.33
C PHE A 206 21.82 1.74 1.45
N VAL A 207 22.07 0.86 0.47
CA VAL A 207 23.28 0.01 0.44
C VAL A 207 24.55 0.88 0.38
N VAL A 208 24.55 1.92 -0.45
CA VAL A 208 25.68 2.86 -0.56
C VAL A 208 25.89 3.64 0.74
N MET A 209 24.83 4.06 1.42
CA MET A 209 24.92 4.70 2.74
C MET A 209 25.57 3.76 3.76
N VAL A 210 25.15 2.49 3.81
CA VAL A 210 25.72 1.49 4.73
C VAL A 210 27.18 1.21 4.41
N ALA A 211 27.52 1.05 3.13
CA ALA A 211 28.91 0.87 2.68
C ALA A 211 29.81 2.07 3.05
N SER A 212 29.22 3.27 3.17
CA SER A 212 29.92 4.50 3.56
C SER A 212 29.96 4.73 5.08
N GLY A 213 29.58 3.73 5.89
CA GLY A 213 29.67 3.80 7.36
C GLY A 213 28.42 4.30 8.08
N VAL A 214 27.26 4.40 7.40
CA VAL A 214 25.98 4.64 8.07
C VAL A 214 25.49 3.34 8.71
N SER A 215 25.07 3.39 9.99
CA SER A 215 24.54 2.21 10.67
C SER A 215 23.26 1.71 9.98
N PRO A 216 23.15 0.42 9.61
CA PRO A 216 21.96 -0.12 8.96
C PRO A 216 20.75 -0.20 9.89
N LEU A 217 20.95 -0.13 11.21
CA LEU A 217 19.88 -0.22 12.21
C LEU A 217 19.56 1.13 12.84
N PHE A 218 20.59 1.95 13.08
CA PHE A 218 20.47 3.20 13.83
C PHE A 218 21.23 4.35 13.13
N PRO A 219 20.84 4.77 11.92
CA PRO A 219 21.43 5.97 11.31
C PRO A 219 21.19 7.20 12.19
N ARG A 220 22.15 8.12 12.20
CA ARG A 220 22.01 9.39 12.93
C ARG A 220 21.47 10.50 12.06
N ALA A 221 20.86 11.51 12.69
CA ALA A 221 20.27 12.65 11.98
C ALA A 221 21.31 13.49 11.23
N ASP A 222 22.50 13.69 11.79
CA ASP A 222 23.63 14.38 11.12
C ASP A 222 24.03 13.65 9.83
N GLN A 223 24.07 12.32 9.86
CA GLN A 223 24.35 11.51 8.68
C GLN A 223 23.25 11.68 7.63
N MET A 224 21.97 11.66 8.01
CA MET A 224 20.89 11.89 7.04
C MET A 224 21.01 13.26 6.37
N VAL A 225 21.31 14.30 7.13
CA VAL A 225 21.53 15.65 6.58
C VAL A 225 22.73 15.65 5.63
N SER A 226 23.85 15.00 5.97
CA SER A 226 25.01 14.93 5.06
C SER A 226 24.68 14.23 3.73
N TRP A 227 23.80 13.22 3.76
CA TRP A 227 23.36 12.44 2.59
C TRP A 227 22.24 13.09 1.77
N GLY A 228 21.73 14.26 2.18
CA GLY A 228 20.67 14.95 1.43
C GLY A 228 19.29 14.96 2.10
N GLY A 229 19.23 14.67 3.39
CA GLY A 229 18.02 14.82 4.20
C GLY A 229 17.54 16.26 4.18
N ASN A 230 16.23 16.45 4.20
CA ASN A 230 15.64 17.77 4.09
C ASN A 230 15.74 18.48 5.44
N LEU A 231 16.46 19.59 5.52
CA LEU A 231 16.60 20.41 6.73
C LEU A 231 16.58 21.89 6.31
N GLY A 232 15.72 22.68 6.94
CA GLY A 232 15.45 24.06 6.53
C GLY A 232 16.70 24.91 6.42
N ALA A 233 17.60 24.83 7.40
CA ALA A 233 18.85 25.58 7.42
C ALA A 233 19.75 25.37 6.18
N PHE A 234 19.61 24.25 5.46
CA PHE A 234 20.33 24.03 4.19
C PHE A 234 19.41 24.20 2.99
N THR A 235 18.19 23.68 3.05
CA THR A 235 17.27 23.67 1.91
C THR A 235 16.85 25.07 1.48
N ILE A 236 16.59 25.99 2.43
CA ILE A 236 16.18 27.36 2.10
C ILE A 236 17.37 28.26 1.71
N HIS A 237 18.60 27.79 1.95
CA HIS A 237 19.85 28.50 1.69
C HIS A 237 20.60 27.94 0.47
N GLY A 238 19.87 27.48 -0.55
CA GLY A 238 20.44 27.11 -1.86
C GLY A 238 20.57 25.61 -2.11
N GLN A 239 20.35 24.74 -1.12
CA GLN A 239 20.39 23.29 -1.31
C GLN A 239 19.00 22.71 -1.63
N TYR A 240 18.30 23.30 -2.61
CA TYR A 240 16.91 22.96 -2.96
C TYR A 240 16.71 21.51 -3.42
N TRP A 241 17.77 20.88 -3.94
CA TRP A 241 17.78 19.46 -4.31
C TRP A 241 17.38 18.53 -3.16
N ARG A 242 17.55 18.99 -1.90
CA ARG A 242 17.10 18.31 -0.68
C ARG A 242 15.58 18.11 -0.60
N LEU A 243 14.79 18.88 -1.34
CA LEU A 243 13.33 18.68 -1.47
C LEU A 243 12.99 17.40 -2.24
N MET A 244 13.93 16.85 -3.00
CA MET A 244 13.76 15.59 -3.72
C MET A 244 14.56 14.46 -3.09
N THR A 245 15.85 14.65 -2.81
CA THR A 245 16.75 13.56 -2.37
C THR A 245 16.35 12.94 -1.04
N HIS A 246 15.75 13.72 -0.14
CA HIS A 246 15.30 13.22 1.17
C HIS A 246 14.37 12.01 1.06
N SER A 247 13.58 11.95 0.00
CA SER A 247 12.62 10.87 -0.25
C SER A 247 13.25 9.51 -0.55
N PHE A 248 14.56 9.46 -0.79
CA PHE A 248 15.30 8.22 -1.06
C PHE A 248 16.13 7.74 0.14
N LEU A 249 16.22 8.54 1.21
CA LEU A 249 16.99 8.22 2.41
C LEU A 249 16.13 7.53 3.46
N HIS A 250 16.69 6.59 4.22
CA HIS A 250 15.93 5.81 5.20
C HIS A 250 16.66 5.67 6.54
N PHE A 251 15.94 5.94 7.63
CA PHE A 251 16.35 5.60 9.01
C PHE A 251 16.31 4.08 9.28
N GLY A 252 17.28 3.37 8.73
CA GLY A 252 17.53 1.98 9.01
C GLY A 252 16.70 1.01 8.16
N ILE A 253 17.08 -0.26 8.23
CA ILE A 253 16.59 -1.32 7.36
C ILE A 253 15.10 -1.60 7.53
N LEU A 254 14.57 -1.45 8.75
CA LEU A 254 13.14 -1.65 9.01
C LEU A 254 12.30 -0.56 8.34
N HIS A 255 12.73 0.70 8.45
CA HIS A 255 12.05 1.82 7.81
C HIS A 255 12.10 1.68 6.29
N LEU A 256 13.24 1.28 5.72
CA LEU A 256 13.33 0.95 4.29
C LEU A 256 12.36 -0.17 3.90
N THR A 257 12.41 -1.30 4.60
CA THR A 257 11.62 -2.49 4.26
C THR A 257 10.12 -2.18 4.25
N ILE A 258 9.62 -1.49 5.27
CA ILE A 258 8.21 -1.11 5.36
C ILE A 258 7.83 -0.18 4.19
N ASN A 259 8.65 0.84 3.89
CA ASN A 259 8.38 1.71 2.75
C ASN A 259 8.38 0.97 1.43
N MET A 260 9.33 0.05 1.20
CA MET A 260 9.40 -0.70 -0.05
C MET A 260 8.22 -1.65 -0.21
N LEU A 261 7.73 -2.27 0.87
CA LEU A 261 6.51 -3.08 0.85
C LEU A 261 5.27 -2.23 0.54
N CYS A 262 5.16 -1.03 1.13
CA CYS A 262 4.08 -0.10 0.84
C CYS A 262 4.15 0.43 -0.59
N LEU A 263 5.34 0.80 -1.08
CA LEU A 263 5.57 1.25 -2.44
C LEU A 263 5.27 0.15 -3.45
N TRP A 264 5.66 -1.09 -3.19
CA TRP A 264 5.30 -2.23 -4.03
C TRP A 264 3.79 -2.43 -4.09
N TRP A 265 3.10 -2.36 -2.95
CA TRP A 265 1.66 -2.59 -2.88
C TRP A 265 0.85 -1.47 -3.57
N VAL A 266 1.08 -0.22 -3.18
CA VAL A 266 0.33 0.93 -3.72
C VAL A 266 0.84 1.32 -5.12
N GLY A 267 2.15 1.29 -5.31
CA GLY A 267 2.81 1.63 -6.57
C GLY A 267 2.40 0.72 -7.71
N ARG A 268 2.31 -0.60 -7.52
CA ARG A 268 1.83 -1.50 -8.59
C ARG A 268 0.40 -1.20 -9.02
N GLN A 269 -0.47 -0.78 -8.09
CA GLN A 269 -1.81 -0.37 -8.47
C GLN A 269 -1.80 0.98 -9.19
N ALA A 270 -0.96 1.92 -8.75
CA ALA A 270 -0.84 3.21 -9.38
C ALA A 270 -0.20 3.13 -10.77
N GLU A 271 0.80 2.29 -10.95
CA GLU A 271 1.42 2.00 -12.24
C GLU A 271 0.42 1.43 -13.23
N LYS A 272 -0.42 0.52 -12.75
CA LYS A 272 -1.57 0.01 -13.48
C LYS A 272 -2.51 1.14 -13.90
N THR A 273 -2.93 1.98 -12.94
CA THR A 273 -3.92 3.04 -13.19
C THR A 273 -3.40 4.24 -14.00
N PHE A 274 -2.12 4.58 -13.89
CA PHE A 274 -1.54 5.81 -14.46
C PHE A 274 -0.43 5.56 -15.49
N GLY A 275 0.12 4.35 -15.57
CA GLY A 275 1.37 4.07 -16.29
C GLY A 275 2.62 4.44 -15.48
N GLY A 276 3.75 3.79 -15.79
CA GLY A 276 5.00 3.93 -15.02
C GLY A 276 5.64 5.32 -15.07
N PHE A 277 5.57 6.01 -16.21
CA PHE A 277 6.09 7.38 -16.35
C PHE A 277 5.34 8.37 -15.45
N ILE A 278 4.00 8.31 -15.48
CA ILE A 278 3.15 9.18 -14.65
C ILE A 278 3.32 8.85 -13.18
N LEU A 279 3.39 7.56 -12.80
CA LEU A 279 3.70 7.14 -11.44
C LEU A 279 5.00 7.78 -10.92
N THR A 280 6.05 7.77 -11.74
CA THR A 280 7.33 8.39 -11.38
C THR A 280 7.16 9.90 -11.15
N GLY A 281 6.42 10.57 -12.03
CA GLY A 281 6.07 11.99 -11.86
C GLY A 281 5.30 12.27 -10.56
N ILE A 282 4.32 11.43 -10.21
CA ILE A 282 3.56 11.53 -8.95
C ILE A 282 4.49 11.38 -7.75
N TYR A 283 5.39 10.38 -7.77
CA TYR A 283 6.34 10.14 -6.68
C TYR A 283 7.23 11.38 -6.44
N LEU A 284 7.78 11.96 -7.51
CA LEU A 284 8.67 13.13 -7.42
C LEU A 284 7.93 14.40 -6.99
N LEU A 285 6.72 14.63 -7.51
CA LEU A 285 5.88 15.75 -7.10
C LEU A 285 5.49 15.66 -5.62
N ALA A 286 5.13 14.46 -5.17
CA ALA A 286 4.81 14.19 -3.78
C ALA A 286 6.05 14.30 -2.87
N ALA A 287 7.24 13.97 -3.35
CA ALA A 287 8.49 14.22 -2.62
C ALA A 287 8.70 15.71 -2.33
N ILE A 288 8.46 16.56 -3.34
CA ILE A 288 8.55 18.02 -3.20
C ILE A 288 7.48 18.53 -2.23
N GLY A 289 6.22 18.12 -2.39
CA GLY A 289 5.13 18.51 -1.49
C GLY A 289 5.38 18.11 -0.03
N ALA A 290 5.87 16.89 0.17
CA ALA A 290 6.31 16.40 1.48
C ALA A 290 7.44 17.24 2.07
N GLY A 291 8.47 17.52 1.26
CA GLY A 291 9.60 18.35 1.68
C GLY A 291 9.19 19.77 2.07
N LEU A 292 8.34 20.41 1.27
CA LEU A 292 7.88 21.77 1.54
C LEU A 292 7.04 21.87 2.81
N LEU A 293 6.05 20.98 3.00
CA LEU A 293 5.19 21.06 4.18
C LEU A 293 5.94 20.71 5.47
N SER A 294 6.90 19.79 5.38
CA SER A 294 7.85 19.51 6.46
C SER A 294 8.63 20.76 6.88
N LEU A 295 9.19 21.49 5.90
CA LEU A 295 9.98 22.71 6.17
C LEU A 295 9.16 23.81 6.82
N VAL A 296 7.91 23.99 6.38
CA VAL A 296 7.02 25.02 6.95
C VAL A 296 6.71 24.72 8.41
N TRP A 297 6.52 23.45 8.77
CA TRP A 297 6.12 23.07 10.12
C TRP A 297 7.29 22.92 11.10
N ALA A 298 8.39 22.29 10.65
CA ALA A 298 9.52 21.95 11.50
C ALA A 298 10.86 22.20 10.79
N PRO A 299 11.22 23.47 10.49
CA PRO A 299 12.41 23.79 9.69
C PRO A 299 13.73 23.33 10.30
N LEU A 300 13.77 23.09 11.62
CA LEU A 300 14.95 22.63 12.35
C LEU A 300 15.04 21.09 12.49
N ARG A 301 14.05 20.35 11.98
CA ARG A 301 14.04 18.88 11.98
C ARG A 301 14.45 18.37 10.62
N THR A 302 15.25 17.30 10.58
CA THR A 302 15.54 16.62 9.33
C THR A 302 14.39 15.68 8.93
N SER A 303 13.96 15.75 7.67
CA SER A 303 12.95 14.88 7.06
C SER A 303 13.56 14.00 5.98
N GLN A 304 13.02 12.79 5.81
CA GLN A 304 13.57 11.72 4.99
C GLN A 304 12.55 10.57 4.83
N GLY A 305 12.71 9.77 3.80
CA GLY A 305 11.95 8.54 3.57
C GLY A 305 10.94 8.64 2.42
N ALA A 306 10.71 7.48 1.80
CA ALA A 306 9.75 7.34 0.69
C ALA A 306 8.28 7.46 1.12
N SER A 307 8.00 7.53 2.42
CA SER A 307 6.64 7.54 2.98
C SER A 307 5.80 8.74 2.53
N GLY A 308 6.37 9.94 2.40
CA GLY A 308 5.69 11.10 1.82
C GLY A 308 5.23 10.86 0.38
N PRO A 309 6.14 10.49 -0.54
CA PRO A 309 5.78 10.06 -1.89
C PRO A 309 4.73 8.95 -1.96
N ILE A 310 4.86 7.91 -1.14
CA ILE A 310 3.88 6.80 -1.07
C ILE A 310 2.50 7.32 -0.69
N MET A 311 2.43 8.25 0.26
CA MET A 311 1.17 8.93 0.64
C MET A 311 0.60 9.76 -0.53
N GLY A 312 1.45 10.35 -1.36
CA GLY A 312 1.02 11.02 -2.59
C GLY A 312 0.48 10.06 -3.64
N ILE A 313 1.12 8.92 -3.85
CA ILE A 313 0.60 7.87 -4.76
C ILE A 313 -0.77 7.38 -4.27
N ALA A 314 -0.90 7.12 -2.97
CA ALA A 314 -2.16 6.73 -2.35
C ALA A 314 -3.24 7.81 -2.53
N GLY A 315 -2.89 9.09 -2.33
CA GLY A 315 -3.77 10.24 -2.56
C GLY A 315 -4.25 10.34 -4.01
N ALA A 316 -3.34 10.17 -4.98
CA ALA A 316 -3.67 10.23 -6.39
C ALA A 316 -4.66 9.12 -6.79
N LEU A 317 -4.45 7.89 -6.33
CA LEU A 317 -5.36 6.76 -6.55
C LEU A 317 -6.77 7.03 -5.99
N ILE A 318 -6.86 7.59 -4.79
CA ILE A 318 -8.15 7.94 -4.18
C ILE A 318 -8.83 9.06 -4.99
N ALA A 319 -8.11 10.14 -5.29
CA ALA A 319 -8.68 11.25 -6.04
C ALA A 319 -9.19 10.82 -7.42
N VAL A 320 -8.45 9.97 -8.15
CA VAL A 320 -8.88 9.54 -9.48
C VAL A 320 -10.13 8.66 -9.44
N VAL A 321 -10.31 7.86 -8.38
CA VAL A 321 -11.53 7.08 -8.20
C VAL A 321 -12.73 7.97 -7.91
N PHE A 322 -12.59 8.88 -6.96
CA PHE A 322 -13.69 9.77 -6.55
C PHE A 322 -14.06 10.77 -7.65
N TYR A 323 -13.06 11.36 -8.31
CA TYR A 323 -13.26 12.43 -9.29
C TYR A 323 -13.25 11.95 -10.74
N GLY A 324 -12.75 10.75 -11.05
CA GLY A 324 -12.67 10.24 -12.42
C GLY A 324 -13.90 9.46 -12.88
N LYS A 325 -14.73 8.93 -11.96
CA LYS A 325 -15.77 7.92 -12.29
C LYS A 325 -15.19 6.68 -13.00
N LEU A 326 -13.89 6.41 -12.82
CA LEU A 326 -13.26 5.21 -13.36
C LEU A 326 -13.83 3.97 -12.66
N LYS A 327 -14.16 2.92 -13.42
CA LYS A 327 -14.56 1.63 -12.83
C LYS A 327 -13.40 1.08 -12.00
N LEU A 328 -13.71 0.63 -10.78
CA LEU A 328 -12.70 0.13 -9.85
C LEU A 328 -12.17 -1.23 -10.33
N SER A 329 -11.00 -1.27 -10.99
CA SER A 329 -10.40 -2.54 -11.42
C SER A 329 -10.15 -3.49 -10.24
N SER A 330 -9.80 -2.95 -9.07
CA SER A 330 -9.35 -3.71 -7.89
C SER A 330 -10.42 -3.86 -6.80
N GLY A 331 -11.66 -3.49 -7.12
CA GLY A 331 -12.83 -3.59 -6.22
C GLY A 331 -12.86 -2.58 -5.07
N LYS A 332 -14.05 -2.33 -4.51
CA LYS A 332 -14.29 -1.35 -3.42
C LYS A 332 -13.44 -1.61 -2.18
N LEU A 333 -13.14 -2.89 -1.89
CA LEU A 333 -12.37 -3.29 -0.72
C LEU A 333 -10.92 -2.78 -0.76
N PHE A 334 -10.28 -2.76 -1.93
CA PHE A 334 -8.91 -2.29 -2.07
C PHE A 334 -8.78 -0.80 -1.71
N TYR A 335 -9.67 0.04 -2.25
CA TYR A 335 -9.65 1.48 -1.96
C TYR A 335 -10.03 1.80 -0.51
N ARG A 336 -10.91 1.00 0.11
CA ARG A 336 -11.15 1.07 1.56
C ARG A 336 -9.86 0.82 2.36
N ARG A 337 -9.04 -0.15 1.93
CA ARG A 337 -7.73 -0.43 2.57
C ARG A 337 -6.73 0.71 2.37
N ILE A 338 -6.73 1.38 1.22
CA ILE A 338 -5.91 2.59 1.02
C ILE A 338 -6.33 3.71 1.97
N ILE A 339 -7.63 3.96 2.15
CA ILE A 339 -8.10 4.99 3.08
C ILE A 339 -7.66 4.66 4.51
N VAL A 340 -7.83 3.40 4.95
CA VAL A 340 -7.35 2.97 6.27
C VAL A 340 -5.83 3.12 6.38
N PHE A 341 -5.08 2.75 5.35
CA PHE A 341 -3.62 2.93 5.31
C PHE A 341 -3.23 4.41 5.47
N ILE A 342 -3.85 5.33 4.73
CA ILE A 342 -3.63 6.78 4.83
C ILE A 342 -3.89 7.25 6.26
N LEU A 343 -5.02 6.84 6.86
CA LEU A 343 -5.36 7.21 8.23
C LEU A 343 -4.35 6.65 9.23
N CYS A 344 -3.95 5.39 9.09
CA CYS A 344 -2.94 4.78 9.96
C CYS A 344 -1.59 5.50 9.89
N VAL A 345 -1.16 5.94 8.70
CA VAL A 345 0.10 6.68 8.53
C VAL A 345 -0.02 8.09 9.13
N LEU A 346 -1.11 8.81 8.88
CA LEU A 346 -1.31 10.17 9.40
C LEU A 346 -1.51 10.23 10.93
N PHE A 347 -2.29 9.30 11.49
CA PHE A 347 -2.64 9.28 12.91
C PHE A 347 -1.71 8.40 13.75
N GLY A 348 -0.90 7.54 13.12
CA GLY A 348 -0.17 6.49 13.81
C GLY A 348 1.16 6.06 13.21
N GLY A 349 1.81 6.85 12.33
CA GLY A 349 3.13 6.52 11.79
C GLY A 349 4.14 6.14 12.90
N PHE A 350 4.40 4.84 13.02
CA PHE A 350 4.82 4.08 14.22
C PHE A 350 6.20 4.39 14.83
N SER A 351 6.61 5.65 14.99
CA SER A 351 7.83 6.01 15.73
C SER A 351 7.84 7.46 16.24
N PRO A 352 8.44 7.73 17.41
CA PRO A 352 9.04 9.03 17.69
C PRO A 352 9.98 9.45 16.56
N GLY A 353 9.77 10.65 16.02
CA GLY A 353 10.59 11.19 14.93
C GLY A 353 9.96 11.10 13.53
N THR A 354 8.79 10.46 13.38
CA THR A 354 8.06 10.45 12.10
C THR A 354 7.57 11.85 11.74
N ASP A 355 7.75 12.23 10.48
CA ASP A 355 7.35 13.52 9.95
C ASP A 355 5.95 13.45 9.32
N ASN A 356 4.92 13.56 10.15
CA ASN A 356 3.53 13.52 9.68
C ASN A 356 3.19 14.68 8.74
N MET A 357 3.93 15.78 8.78
CA MET A 357 3.72 16.91 7.87
C MET A 357 4.29 16.60 6.50
N ALA A 358 5.41 15.87 6.42
CA ALA A 358 5.85 15.30 5.15
C ALA A 358 4.79 14.36 4.56
N HIS A 359 4.15 13.51 5.38
CA HIS A 359 3.07 12.63 4.91
C HIS A 359 1.86 13.41 4.41
N MET A 360 1.44 14.44 5.15
CA MET A 360 0.35 15.32 4.75
C MET A 360 0.67 16.06 3.45
N GLY A 361 1.90 16.56 3.30
CA GLY A 361 2.33 17.29 2.11
C GLY A 361 2.35 16.42 0.87
N GLY A 362 2.86 15.19 1.01
CA GLY A 362 2.79 14.17 -0.03
C GLY A 362 1.36 13.82 -0.41
N LEU A 363 0.50 13.57 0.59
CA LEU A 363 -0.92 13.28 0.37
C LEU A 363 -1.65 14.39 -0.38
N ILE A 364 -1.47 15.65 0.03
CA ILE A 364 -2.07 16.82 -0.64
C ILE A 364 -1.60 16.91 -2.09
N ALA A 365 -0.29 16.79 -2.34
CA ALA A 365 0.25 16.81 -3.69
C ALA A 365 -0.37 15.70 -4.58
N GLY A 366 -0.50 14.49 -4.02
CA GLY A 366 -1.15 13.37 -4.66
C GLY A 366 -2.63 13.58 -4.97
N LEU A 367 -3.40 14.07 -3.99
CA LEU A 367 -4.83 14.37 -4.15
C LEU A 367 -5.06 15.44 -5.24
N LEU A 368 -4.24 16.49 -5.23
CA LEU A 368 -4.29 17.54 -6.25
C LEU A 368 -3.97 16.98 -7.64
N PHE A 369 -2.89 16.19 -7.76
CA PHE A 369 -2.55 15.55 -9.01
C PHE A 369 -3.69 14.67 -9.53
N GLY A 370 -4.22 13.77 -8.70
CA GLY A 370 -5.29 12.85 -9.09
C GLY A 370 -6.59 13.58 -9.45
N PHE A 371 -6.89 14.71 -8.79
CA PHE A 371 -8.02 15.57 -9.15
C PHE A 371 -7.85 16.19 -10.55
N PHE A 372 -6.71 16.81 -10.82
CA PHE A 372 -6.44 17.42 -12.13
C PHE A 372 -6.32 16.38 -13.23
N PHE A 373 -5.72 15.22 -12.95
CA PHE A 373 -5.65 14.11 -13.89
C PHE A 373 -7.05 13.59 -14.23
N ALA A 374 -7.91 13.38 -13.23
CA ALA A 374 -9.32 13.01 -13.46
C ALA A 374 -10.09 14.09 -14.25
N ARG A 375 -9.81 15.37 -13.99
CA ARG A 375 -10.39 16.50 -14.74
C ARG A 375 -9.92 16.51 -16.19
N ALA A 376 -8.63 16.28 -16.44
CA ALA A 376 -8.03 16.19 -17.77
C ALA A 376 -8.63 15.04 -18.58
N LEU A 377 -8.84 13.88 -17.97
CA LEU A 377 -9.53 12.76 -18.61
C LEU A 377 -10.99 13.08 -19.00
N ARG A 378 -11.62 14.06 -18.34
CA ARG A 378 -13.00 14.49 -18.58
C ARG A 378 -13.12 15.73 -19.46
N THR A 379 -12.05 16.49 -19.64
CA THR A 379 -12.06 17.72 -20.44
C THR A 379 -11.62 17.39 -21.86
N PRO A 380 -12.41 17.72 -22.89
CA PRO A 380 -12.03 17.52 -24.29
C PRO A 380 -10.91 18.48 -24.78
N SER A 381 -9.86 18.75 -24.00
CA SER A 381 -8.87 19.76 -24.39
C SER A 381 -7.44 19.41 -23.95
N ASP A 382 -6.87 18.44 -24.66
CA ASP A 382 -5.65 18.54 -25.47
C ASP A 382 -5.49 17.14 -26.06
N SER A 383 -5.72 16.99 -27.37
CA SER A 383 -5.85 15.69 -28.04
C SER A 383 -4.71 14.74 -27.66
N LYS A 384 -3.50 15.27 -27.45
CA LYS A 384 -2.30 14.50 -27.13
C LYS A 384 -2.33 13.81 -25.77
N VAL A 385 -2.68 14.53 -24.70
CA VAL A 385 -2.63 13.98 -23.33
C VAL A 385 -3.75 12.97 -23.12
N LEU A 386 -4.96 13.31 -23.58
CA LEU A 386 -6.09 12.40 -23.53
C LEU A 386 -5.82 11.14 -24.35
N ALA A 387 -5.31 11.29 -25.57
CA ALA A 387 -4.96 10.15 -26.41
C ALA A 387 -3.91 9.26 -25.73
N THR A 388 -2.81 9.84 -25.23
CA THR A 388 -1.75 9.08 -24.57
C THR A 388 -2.30 8.28 -23.39
N ALA A 389 -3.13 8.90 -22.55
CA ALA A 389 -3.77 8.21 -21.43
C ALA A 389 -4.70 7.07 -21.88
N ARG A 390 -5.48 7.28 -22.96
CA ARG A 390 -6.38 6.26 -23.53
C ARG A 390 -5.62 5.09 -24.16
N LEU A 391 -4.50 5.36 -24.83
CA LEU A 391 -3.63 4.32 -25.37
C LEU A 391 -3.07 3.43 -24.26
N PHE A 392 -2.57 4.04 -23.17
CA PHE A 392 -2.08 3.29 -22.00
C PHE A 392 -3.19 2.45 -21.34
N GLN A 393 -4.38 3.01 -21.15
CA GLN A 393 -5.53 2.27 -20.60
C GLN A 393 -5.93 1.08 -21.49
N GLY A 394 -5.94 1.28 -22.81
CA GLY A 394 -6.21 0.22 -23.78
C GLY A 394 -5.22 -0.93 -23.69
N ARG A 395 -3.91 -0.63 -23.61
CA ARG A 395 -2.86 -1.65 -23.43
C ARG A 395 -3.03 -2.44 -22.13
N GLU A 396 -3.29 -1.75 -21.03
CA GLU A 396 -3.50 -2.41 -19.74
C GLU A 396 -4.72 -3.36 -19.76
N ASP A 397 -5.81 -2.92 -20.39
CA ASP A 397 -7.01 -3.73 -20.51
C ASP A 397 -6.76 -4.99 -21.34
N ILE A 398 -5.92 -4.90 -22.38
CA ILE A 398 -5.46 -6.08 -23.16
C ILE A 398 -4.69 -7.06 -22.28
N GLU A 399 -3.71 -6.60 -21.50
CA GLU A 399 -2.95 -7.47 -20.58
C GLU A 399 -3.86 -8.19 -19.56
N ARG A 400 -4.92 -7.51 -19.15
CA ARG A 400 -5.95 -8.02 -18.23
C ARG A 400 -7.02 -8.87 -18.90
N HIS A 401 -6.97 -9.04 -20.21
CA HIS A 401 -7.98 -9.75 -21.00
C HIS A 401 -9.37 -9.09 -20.93
N ALA A 402 -9.42 -7.79 -20.59
CA ALA A 402 -10.62 -6.97 -20.53
C ALA A 402 -10.87 -6.26 -21.87
N TYR A 403 -10.98 -7.05 -22.94
CA TYR A 403 -10.94 -6.56 -24.33
C TYR A 403 -12.07 -5.57 -24.68
N ASP A 404 -13.26 -5.69 -24.07
CA ASP A 404 -14.34 -4.72 -24.27
C ASP A 404 -13.96 -3.31 -23.80
N SER A 405 -13.29 -3.21 -22.64
CA SER A 405 -12.79 -1.95 -22.08
C SER A 405 -11.62 -1.42 -22.91
N ALA A 406 -10.75 -2.32 -23.39
CA ALA A 406 -9.67 -1.97 -24.29
C ALA A 406 -10.19 -1.30 -25.57
N ILE A 407 -11.23 -1.86 -26.19
CA ILE A 407 -11.86 -1.30 -27.39
C ILE A 407 -12.40 0.11 -27.14
N GLU A 408 -13.07 0.36 -26.01
CA GLU A 408 -13.59 1.70 -25.67
C GLU A 408 -12.47 2.74 -25.59
N HIS A 409 -11.38 2.39 -24.91
CA HIS A 409 -10.21 3.25 -24.75
C HIS A 409 -9.49 3.47 -26.10
N LEU A 410 -9.25 2.41 -26.87
CA LEU A 410 -8.52 2.47 -28.13
C LEU A 410 -9.31 3.16 -29.24
N LYS A 411 -10.65 3.03 -29.30
CA LYS A 411 -11.49 3.83 -30.21
C LYS A 411 -11.37 5.32 -29.93
N THR A 412 -11.36 5.69 -28.64
CA THR A 412 -11.17 7.10 -28.24
C THR A 412 -9.79 7.60 -28.66
N TYR A 413 -8.75 6.76 -28.53
CA TYR A 413 -7.39 7.07 -28.98
C TYR A 413 -7.31 7.28 -30.51
N ILE A 414 -7.82 6.33 -31.31
CA ILE A 414 -7.76 6.37 -32.78
C ILE A 414 -8.57 7.55 -33.33
N THR A 415 -9.65 7.96 -32.66
CA THR A 415 -10.40 9.17 -33.05
C THR A 415 -9.51 10.43 -33.00
N LEU A 416 -8.51 10.44 -32.11
CA LEU A 416 -7.57 11.56 -31.94
C LEU A 416 -6.29 11.39 -32.77
N TYR A 417 -5.88 10.14 -33.04
CA TYR A 417 -4.67 9.77 -33.78
C TYR A 417 -4.98 8.68 -34.83
N PRO A 418 -5.69 9.02 -35.92
CA PRO A 418 -6.15 8.06 -36.93
C PRO A 418 -5.03 7.52 -37.84
N ASP A 419 -3.83 8.09 -37.72
CA ASP A 419 -2.66 7.70 -38.51
C ASP A 419 -1.59 6.98 -37.64
N ASP A 420 -1.91 6.65 -36.39
CA ASP A 420 -1.03 5.85 -35.53
C ASP A 420 -1.25 4.35 -35.75
N ALA A 421 -0.25 3.67 -36.30
CA ALA A 421 -0.33 2.25 -36.61
C ALA A 421 -0.46 1.38 -35.34
N ASP A 422 0.21 1.75 -34.24
CA ASP A 422 0.15 1.04 -32.96
C ASP A 422 -1.27 0.99 -32.38
N GLY A 423 -1.99 2.11 -32.43
CA GLY A 423 -3.39 2.18 -32.02
C GLY A 423 -4.27 1.21 -32.78
N HIS A 424 -4.13 1.17 -34.12
CA HIS A 424 -4.86 0.24 -34.98
C HIS A 424 -4.49 -1.22 -34.71
N ILE A 425 -3.21 -1.54 -34.46
CA ILE A 425 -2.76 -2.88 -34.08
C ILE A 425 -3.44 -3.36 -32.79
N LEU A 426 -3.39 -2.54 -31.74
CA LEU A 426 -3.96 -2.89 -30.43
C LEU A 426 -5.49 -3.02 -30.50
N LEU A 427 -6.15 -2.18 -31.30
CA LEU A 427 -7.59 -2.25 -31.49
C LEU A 427 -7.96 -3.53 -32.26
N GLY A 428 -7.23 -3.84 -33.33
CA GLY A 428 -7.37 -5.09 -34.09
C GLY A 428 -7.15 -6.33 -33.23
N TYR A 429 -6.14 -6.30 -32.35
CA TYR A 429 -5.89 -7.34 -31.35
C TYR A 429 -7.07 -7.53 -30.41
N SER A 430 -7.63 -6.44 -29.89
CA SER A 430 -8.76 -6.48 -28.96
C SER A 430 -10.02 -7.05 -29.63
N PHE A 431 -10.28 -6.66 -30.89
CA PHE A 431 -11.37 -7.24 -31.68
C PHE A 431 -11.16 -8.72 -32.00
N HIS A 432 -9.94 -9.12 -32.38
CA HIS A 432 -9.61 -10.52 -32.65
C HIS A 432 -9.84 -11.37 -31.40
N ALA A 433 -9.41 -10.91 -30.23
CA ALA A 433 -9.60 -11.63 -28.98
C ALA A 433 -11.08 -11.82 -28.57
N LEU A 434 -11.98 -10.98 -29.07
CA LEU A 434 -13.44 -11.09 -28.90
C LEU A 434 -14.14 -11.78 -30.09
N GLU A 435 -13.38 -12.35 -31.03
CA GLU A 435 -13.90 -12.98 -32.24
C GLU A 435 -14.69 -12.02 -33.15
N GLN A 436 -14.49 -10.70 -32.99
CA GLN A 436 -15.03 -9.66 -33.85
C GLN A 436 -14.13 -9.50 -35.08
N TYR A 437 -14.06 -10.58 -35.87
CA TYR A 437 -13.04 -10.73 -36.90
C TYR A 437 -13.12 -9.70 -38.04
N ASP A 438 -14.32 -9.21 -38.39
CA ASP A 438 -14.47 -8.16 -39.42
C ASP A 438 -13.80 -6.85 -39.01
N ASP A 439 -14.04 -6.45 -37.77
CA ASP A 439 -13.43 -5.26 -37.20
C ASP A 439 -11.92 -5.48 -37.03
N ALA A 440 -11.50 -6.66 -36.57
CA ALA A 440 -10.08 -7.00 -36.43
C ALA A 440 -9.31 -6.89 -37.74
N VAL A 441 -9.82 -7.49 -38.83
CA VAL A 441 -9.20 -7.43 -40.16
C VAL A 441 -9.08 -5.99 -40.65
N ARG A 442 -10.14 -5.18 -40.48
CA ARG A 442 -10.12 -3.77 -40.88
C ARG A 442 -9.02 -2.99 -40.18
N GLU A 443 -8.88 -3.15 -38.86
CA GLU A 443 -7.86 -2.42 -38.11
C GLU A 443 -6.44 -2.90 -38.44
N TYR A 444 -6.23 -4.22 -38.61
CA TYR A 444 -4.95 -4.78 -39.05
C TYR A 444 -4.54 -4.29 -40.44
N GLN A 445 -5.47 -4.28 -41.40
CA GLN A 445 -5.22 -3.74 -42.74
C GLN A 445 -4.89 -2.24 -42.66
N ARG A 446 -5.59 -1.47 -41.80
CA ARG A 446 -5.30 -0.05 -41.60
C ARG A 446 -3.88 0.14 -41.07
N ALA A 447 -3.43 -0.64 -40.09
CA ALA A 447 -2.06 -0.59 -39.58
C ALA A 447 -1.00 -0.87 -40.65
N LEU A 448 -1.25 -1.84 -41.55
CA LEU A 448 -0.37 -2.13 -42.69
C LEU A 448 -0.33 -0.97 -43.69
N THR A 449 -1.47 -0.34 -44.00
CA THR A 449 -1.50 0.85 -44.89
C THR A 449 -0.77 2.06 -44.31
N LEU A 450 -0.66 2.15 -42.98
CA LEU A 450 0.11 3.17 -42.28
C LEU A 450 1.61 2.84 -42.19
N GLY A 451 2.06 1.73 -42.80
CA GLY A 451 3.45 1.36 -42.92
C GLY A 451 4.01 0.50 -41.77
N SER A 452 3.14 -0.09 -40.94
CA SER A 452 3.60 -1.07 -39.94
C SER A 452 4.26 -2.27 -40.61
N LYS A 453 5.39 -2.71 -40.05
CA LYS A 453 6.13 -3.90 -40.47
C LYS A 453 6.03 -5.04 -39.44
N ASP A 454 5.03 -4.98 -38.56
CA ASP A 454 4.89 -5.96 -37.49
C ASP A 454 4.39 -7.30 -38.04
N GLU A 455 5.26 -8.32 -38.02
CA GLU A 455 4.99 -9.66 -38.56
C GLU A 455 3.80 -10.34 -37.87
N ALA A 456 3.44 -9.95 -36.64
CA ALA A 456 2.29 -10.54 -35.96
C ALA A 456 0.96 -10.11 -36.60
N ILE A 457 0.91 -9.00 -37.34
CA ILE A 457 -0.29 -8.60 -38.08
C ILE A 457 -0.60 -9.66 -39.14
N GLU A 458 0.40 -10.09 -39.92
CA GLU A 458 0.23 -11.11 -40.95
C GLU A 458 -0.13 -12.47 -40.33
N ALA A 459 0.51 -12.84 -39.21
CA ALA A 459 0.17 -14.07 -38.50
C ALA A 459 -1.27 -14.08 -37.98
N ASN A 460 -1.74 -12.95 -37.44
CA ASN A 460 -3.11 -12.80 -36.94
C ASN A 460 -4.13 -12.79 -38.10
N LEU A 461 -3.83 -12.13 -39.21
CA LEU A 461 -4.67 -12.16 -40.41
C LEU A 461 -4.77 -13.57 -41.02
N ALA A 462 -3.66 -14.31 -41.06
CA ALA A 462 -3.64 -15.69 -41.51
C ALA A 462 -4.49 -16.60 -40.60
N GLU A 463 -4.43 -16.43 -39.27
CA GLU A 463 -5.30 -17.16 -38.35
C GLU A 463 -6.78 -16.87 -38.60
N ILE A 464 -7.14 -15.59 -38.78
CA ILE A 464 -8.51 -15.19 -39.07
C ILE A 464 -8.99 -15.81 -40.39
N GLN A 465 -8.14 -15.83 -41.42
CA GLN A 465 -8.46 -16.43 -42.73
C GLN A 465 -8.74 -17.93 -42.63
N VAL A 466 -8.00 -18.65 -41.77
CA VAL A 466 -8.24 -20.08 -41.52
C VAL A 466 -9.59 -20.30 -40.83
N ARG A 467 -10.00 -19.41 -39.92
CA ARG A 467 -11.31 -19.51 -39.24
C ARG A 467 -12.49 -18.99 -40.05
N MET A 468 -12.25 -18.09 -41.01
CA MET A 468 -13.26 -17.53 -41.91
C MET A 468 -12.84 -17.67 -43.39
N PRO A 469 -12.86 -18.89 -43.96
CA PRO A 469 -12.38 -19.14 -45.31
C PRO A 469 -13.14 -18.39 -46.40
N ASP A 470 -14.40 -18.02 -46.16
CA ASP A 470 -15.27 -17.34 -47.13
C ASP A 470 -15.07 -15.82 -47.19
N LYS A 471 -14.28 -15.24 -46.27
CA LYS A 471 -13.93 -13.81 -46.30
C LYS A 471 -12.52 -13.67 -46.86
N ALA A 472 -12.41 -13.13 -48.07
CA ALA A 472 -11.13 -12.82 -48.67
C ALA A 472 -10.44 -11.70 -47.88
N VAL A 473 -9.43 -12.02 -47.08
CA VAL A 473 -8.43 -11.03 -46.68
C VAL A 473 -7.59 -10.74 -47.92
N SER A 474 -7.83 -9.59 -48.55
CA SER A 474 -7.10 -9.16 -49.75
C SER A 474 -5.59 -9.26 -49.53
N PRO A 475 -4.81 -9.90 -50.42
CA PRO A 475 -3.36 -9.87 -50.32
C PRO A 475 -2.86 -8.43 -50.38
N ILE A 476 -1.92 -8.09 -49.51
CA ILE A 476 -1.19 -6.82 -49.57
C ILE A 476 -0.50 -6.79 -50.93
N GLN A 477 -0.79 -5.79 -51.76
CA GLN A 477 -0.02 -5.56 -52.97
C GLN A 477 1.37 -5.10 -52.56
N ASP A 478 2.35 -5.99 -52.69
CA ASP A 478 3.77 -5.63 -52.58
C ASP A 478 4.10 -4.56 -53.62
N GLY A 479 4.11 -3.29 -53.18
CA GLY A 479 4.49 -2.13 -53.98
C GLY A 479 6.00 -2.06 -54.26
N ASN A 480 6.68 -3.21 -54.40
CA ASN A 480 8.11 -3.27 -54.67
C ASN A 480 8.45 -4.35 -55.71
N SER A 481 7.84 -4.22 -56.89
CA SER A 481 8.28 -4.91 -58.10
C SER A 481 8.22 -3.97 -59.31
N SER A 482 9.07 -2.95 -59.35
CA SER A 482 9.53 -2.34 -60.60
C SER A 482 10.66 -1.33 -60.37
N ALA A 483 11.89 -1.81 -60.48
CA ALA A 483 12.95 -1.09 -61.19
C ALA A 483 14.01 -2.12 -61.59
N THR A 484 14.08 -2.33 -62.90
CA THR A 484 15.13 -3.01 -63.67
C THR A 484 16.53 -2.58 -63.30
#